data_AF-A0A2Z6NHV8-F1
#
_entry.id   AF-A0A2Z6NHV8-F1
#
_cell.length_a   1.000
_cell.length_b   1.000
_cell.length_c   1.000
_cell.angle_alpha   90.00
_cell.angle_beta   90.00
_cell.angle_gamma   90.00
#
_symmetry.space_group_name_H-M   'P 1'
#
loop_
_entity.id
_entity.type
_entity.pdbx_description
1 polymer ?
#
loop_
_entity_poly.entity_id
_entity_poly.type
_entity_poly.pdbx_seq_one_letter_code
_entity_poly.pdbx_strand_id
1 'polypeptide(L)'
;MSEILESSRTQKLNLQLQTLGPFFRITARSLVTDRELGKAEGLIRMWFGKGNILHLDSIKLQRETLGMEKSIFGLGLYIGAVAIRHGYDSGCETAQLLAINDSDLYHSKLIRFYTRLGFKPVYEVTGSSVGDITHMLVWGGVGTRMDASVEELMIKWCKRFKKTSK
;
A
#
# COMPACT_ATOMS: atom_id res chain seq x y z
N MET A 1 -14.86 2.62 -3.53
CA MET A 1 -14.64 1.20 -3.19
C MET A 1 -15.17 0.26 -4.28
N SER A 2 -16.43 0.39 -4.72
CA SER A 2 -17.07 -0.51 -5.70
C SER A 2 -16.27 -0.70 -7.01
N GLU A 3 -15.79 0.37 -7.64
CA GLU A 3 -15.03 0.30 -8.90
C GLU A 3 -13.76 -0.56 -8.78
N ILE A 4 -13.02 -0.43 -7.67
CA ILE A 4 -11.78 -1.20 -7.43
C ILE A 4 -12.12 -2.69 -7.29
N LEU A 5 -13.18 -3.02 -6.54
CA LEU A 5 -13.61 -4.40 -6.32
C LEU A 5 -14.21 -5.03 -7.58
N GLU A 6 -14.95 -4.27 -8.40
CA GLU A 6 -15.42 -4.74 -9.69
C GLU A 6 -14.26 -5.00 -10.65
N SER A 7 -13.34 -4.04 -10.76
CA SER A 7 -12.15 -4.18 -11.58
C SER A 7 -11.32 -5.38 -11.12
N SER A 8 -11.15 -5.60 -9.81
CA SER A 8 -10.41 -6.76 -9.29
C SER A 8 -11.09 -8.08 -9.64
N ARG A 9 -12.43 -8.14 -9.59
CA ARG A 9 -13.19 -9.34 -9.98
C ARG A 9 -13.01 -9.69 -11.45
N THR A 10 -12.96 -8.70 -12.35
CA THR A 10 -12.61 -8.98 -13.77
C THR A 10 -11.21 -9.56 -13.92
N GLN A 11 -10.31 -9.23 -12.99
CA GLN A 11 -8.99 -9.82 -12.86
C GLN A 11 -8.99 -11.13 -12.05
N LYS A 12 -10.13 -11.78 -11.81
CA LYS A 12 -10.24 -13.01 -11.01
C LYS A 12 -9.65 -12.87 -9.59
N LEU A 13 -9.70 -11.66 -9.02
CA LEU A 13 -9.22 -11.35 -7.67
C LEU A 13 -10.40 -11.01 -6.76
N ASN A 14 -10.44 -11.67 -5.60
CA ASN A 14 -11.27 -11.27 -4.48
C ASN A 14 -10.44 -10.46 -3.49
N LEU A 15 -10.84 -9.22 -3.22
CA LEU A 15 -10.18 -8.34 -2.26
C LEU A 15 -11.10 -8.17 -1.05
N GLN A 16 -10.56 -8.39 0.14
CA GLN A 16 -11.29 -8.22 1.39
C GLN A 16 -10.52 -7.28 2.31
N LEU A 17 -11.19 -6.22 2.77
CA LEU A 17 -10.73 -5.33 3.83
C LEU A 17 -11.33 -5.79 5.16
N GLN A 18 -10.49 -5.94 6.18
CA GLN A 18 -10.88 -6.23 7.56
C GLN A 18 -10.27 -5.16 8.46
N THR A 19 -11.02 -4.67 9.44
CA THR A 19 -10.56 -3.64 10.38
C THR A 19 -10.70 -4.12 11.82
N LEU A 20 -9.79 -3.68 12.68
CA LEU A 20 -9.84 -3.86 14.13
C LEU A 20 -9.31 -2.59 14.79
N GLY A 21 -10.22 -1.72 15.22
CA GLY A 21 -9.85 -0.38 15.68
C GLY A 21 -9.12 0.41 14.58
N PRO A 22 -7.97 1.04 14.86
CA PRO A 22 -7.22 1.78 13.85
C PRO A 22 -6.49 0.87 12.85
N PHE A 23 -6.36 -0.43 13.15
CA PHE A 23 -5.64 -1.36 12.32
C PHE A 23 -6.52 -1.91 11.20
N PHE A 24 -5.92 -2.18 10.06
CA PHE A 24 -6.59 -2.84 8.95
C PHE A 24 -5.70 -3.89 8.29
N ARG A 25 -6.35 -4.88 7.69
CA ARG A 25 -5.75 -5.89 6.84
C ARG A 25 -6.53 -5.97 5.54
N ILE A 26 -5.81 -6.06 4.44
CA ILE A 26 -6.36 -6.33 3.11
C ILE A 26 -5.81 -7.67 2.66
N THR A 27 -6.70 -8.60 2.31
CA THR A 27 -6.33 -9.90 1.75
C THR A 27 -6.80 -10.00 0.32
N ALA A 28 -5.91 -10.47 -0.56
CA ALA A 28 -6.22 -10.80 -1.94
C ALA A 28 -6.24 -12.31 -2.13
N ARG A 29 -7.34 -12.85 -2.65
CA ARG A 29 -7.51 -14.27 -2.99
C ARG A 29 -7.78 -14.47 -4.47
N SER A 30 -7.36 -15.61 -4.99
CA SER A 30 -7.72 -16.06 -6.33
C SER A 30 -9.16 -16.53 -6.35
N LEU A 31 -9.99 -16.00 -7.24
CA LEU A 31 -11.35 -16.51 -7.46
C LEU A 31 -11.36 -17.88 -8.16
N VAL A 32 -10.22 -18.34 -8.71
CA VAL A 32 -10.11 -19.63 -9.41
C VAL A 32 -9.73 -20.76 -8.47
N THR A 33 -8.78 -20.49 -7.56
CA THR A 33 -8.16 -21.51 -6.71
C THR A 33 -8.48 -21.33 -5.23
N ASP A 34 -9.16 -20.23 -4.87
CA ASP A 34 -9.45 -19.79 -3.50
C ASP A 34 -8.22 -19.60 -2.58
N ARG A 35 -7.01 -19.67 -3.16
CA ARG A 35 -5.77 -19.46 -2.43
C ARG A 35 -5.51 -17.97 -2.20
N GLU A 36 -4.90 -17.66 -1.06
CA GLU A 36 -4.34 -16.34 -0.78
C GLU A 36 -3.19 -16.05 -1.75
N LEU A 37 -3.27 -14.89 -2.41
CA LEU A 37 -2.25 -14.39 -3.32
C LEU A 37 -1.38 -13.33 -2.64
N GLY A 38 -1.94 -12.60 -1.69
CA GLY A 38 -1.18 -11.64 -0.91
C GLY A 38 -2.02 -10.94 0.12
N LYS A 39 -1.34 -10.21 0.99
CA LYS A 39 -1.95 -9.40 2.03
C LYS A 39 -1.18 -8.11 2.25
N ALA A 40 -1.87 -7.08 2.71
CA ALA A 40 -1.27 -5.88 3.26
C ALA A 40 -1.88 -5.54 4.61
N GLU A 41 -1.07 -4.92 5.44
CA GLU A 41 -1.44 -4.46 6.78
C GLU A 41 -1.05 -3.00 6.94
N GLY A 42 -1.80 -2.30 7.77
CA GLY A 42 -1.54 -0.92 8.10
C GLY A 42 -2.42 -0.44 9.24
N LEU A 43 -2.30 0.83 9.56
CA LEU A 43 -3.15 1.48 10.53
C LEU A 43 -3.45 2.94 10.18
N ILE A 44 -4.54 3.45 10.73
CA ILE A 44 -4.87 4.87 10.72
C ILE A 44 -4.30 5.47 12.00
N ARG A 45 -3.29 6.32 11.86
CA ARG A 45 -2.71 7.07 12.98
C ARG A 45 -3.44 8.41 13.11
N MET A 46 -4.14 8.58 14.23
CA MET A 46 -4.78 9.84 14.55
C MET A 46 -3.75 10.82 15.11
N TRP A 47 -3.60 11.99 14.48
CA TRP A 47 -2.79 13.08 15.01
C TRP A 47 -3.70 14.25 15.36
N PHE A 48 -3.88 14.51 16.65
CA PHE A 48 -4.71 15.63 17.12
C PHE A 48 -4.21 16.94 16.51
N GLY A 49 -5.08 17.60 15.73
CA GLY A 49 -4.81 18.90 15.09
C GLY A 49 -4.06 18.86 13.74
N LYS A 50 -3.68 17.69 13.21
CA LYS A 50 -2.95 17.57 11.92
C LYS A 50 -3.58 16.56 10.94
N GLY A 51 -4.79 16.10 11.21
CA GLY A 51 -5.48 15.11 10.39
C GLY A 51 -5.02 13.68 10.65
N ASN A 52 -5.71 12.72 10.04
CA ASN A 52 -5.37 11.31 10.12
C ASN A 52 -4.25 10.97 9.11
N ILE A 53 -3.38 10.03 9.48
CA ILE A 53 -2.33 9.52 8.62
C ILE A 53 -2.62 8.05 8.30
N LEU A 54 -2.67 7.72 7.01
CA LEU A 54 -2.69 6.34 6.55
C LEU A 54 -1.28 5.78 6.62
N HIS A 55 -1.05 4.89 7.57
CA HIS A 55 0.23 4.22 7.76
C HIS A 55 0.20 2.85 7.09
N LEU A 56 0.97 2.69 6.03
CA LEU A 56 1.16 1.42 5.33
C LEU A 56 2.36 0.71 5.95
N ASP A 57 2.11 -0.42 6.60
CA ASP A 57 3.12 -1.15 7.35
C ASP A 57 3.80 -2.21 6.47
N SER A 58 3.02 -3.15 5.95
CA SER A 58 3.58 -4.24 5.16
C SER A 58 2.69 -4.65 3.99
N ILE A 59 3.34 -5.17 2.95
CA ILE A 59 2.68 -5.90 1.86
C ILE A 59 3.48 -7.18 1.59
N LYS A 60 2.80 -8.32 1.56
CA LYS A 60 3.39 -9.64 1.36
C LYS A 60 2.63 -10.35 0.26
N LEU A 61 3.34 -10.78 -0.78
CA LEU A 61 2.78 -11.54 -1.89
C LEU A 61 3.27 -12.99 -1.79
N GLN A 62 2.37 -13.94 -2.03
CA GLN A 62 2.63 -15.37 -1.88
C GLN A 62 3.26 -15.95 -3.14
N ARG A 63 3.93 -17.09 -3.04
CA ARG A 63 4.58 -17.75 -4.20
C ARG A 63 3.59 -18.08 -5.32
N GLU A 64 2.33 -18.33 -4.98
CA GLU A 64 1.22 -18.53 -5.90
C GLU A 64 1.08 -17.39 -6.92
N THR A 65 1.54 -16.18 -6.60
CA THR A 65 1.53 -15.04 -7.52
C THR A 65 2.52 -15.16 -8.66
N LEU A 66 3.58 -15.97 -8.52
CA LEU A 66 4.58 -16.20 -9.56
C LEU A 66 4.04 -17.02 -10.73
N GLY A 67 3.04 -17.88 -10.47
CA GLY A 67 2.38 -18.70 -11.48
C GLY A 67 1.22 -18.00 -12.18
N MET A 68 0.93 -16.75 -11.83
CA MET A 68 -0.10 -15.98 -12.51
C MET A 68 0.46 -15.37 -13.79
N GLU A 69 -0.31 -15.40 -14.88
CA GLU A 69 -0.01 -14.59 -16.07
C GLU A 69 0.03 -13.08 -15.77
N LYS A 70 -0.51 -12.68 -14.60
CA LYS A 70 -0.61 -11.30 -14.17
C LYS A 70 0.66 -10.84 -13.48
N SER A 71 1.04 -9.60 -13.76
CA SER A 71 2.11 -8.91 -13.06
C SER A 71 1.85 -8.84 -11.55
N ILE A 72 2.85 -9.26 -10.75
CA ILE A 72 2.95 -9.06 -9.30
C ILE A 72 2.67 -7.59 -8.93
N PHE A 73 3.15 -6.65 -9.76
CA PHE A 73 2.89 -5.22 -9.58
C PHE A 73 1.43 -4.84 -9.78
N GLY A 74 0.70 -5.55 -10.65
CA GLY A 74 -0.74 -5.35 -10.83
C GLY A 74 -1.54 -5.74 -9.59
N LEU A 75 -1.21 -6.89 -8.98
CA LEU A 75 -1.81 -7.31 -7.72
C LEU A 75 -1.50 -6.33 -6.58
N GLY A 76 -0.24 -5.89 -6.46
CA GLY A 76 0.16 -4.89 -5.47
C GLY A 76 -0.59 -3.57 -5.62
N LEU A 77 -0.88 -3.15 -6.85
CA LEU A 77 -1.67 -1.94 -7.11
C LEU A 77 -3.14 -2.08 -6.66
N TYR A 78 -3.76 -3.25 -6.84
CA TYR A 78 -5.12 -3.51 -6.35
C TYR A 78 -5.20 -3.48 -4.82
N ILE A 79 -4.27 -4.17 -4.14
CA ILE A 79 -4.17 -4.15 -2.68
C ILE A 79 -3.94 -2.72 -2.19
N GLY A 80 -2.99 -2.01 -2.80
CA GLY A 80 -2.71 -0.61 -2.50
C GLY A 80 -3.93 0.27 -2.71
N ALA A 81 -4.68 0.10 -3.80
CA ALA A 81 -5.85 0.93 -4.10
C ALA A 81 -6.95 0.79 -3.04
N VAL A 82 -7.16 -0.42 -2.51
CA VAL A 82 -8.07 -0.63 -1.38
C VAL A 82 -7.55 0.09 -0.12
N ALA A 83 -6.25 0.05 0.15
CA ALA A 83 -5.65 0.75 1.30
C ALA A 83 -5.80 2.27 1.19
N ILE A 84 -5.47 2.85 0.04
CA ILE A 84 -5.62 4.29 -0.21
C ILE A 84 -7.09 4.71 -0.12
N ARG A 85 -8.01 3.92 -0.69
CA ARG A 85 -9.44 4.20 -0.57
C ARG A 85 -9.89 4.17 0.89
N HIS A 86 -9.45 3.19 1.67
CA HIS A 86 -9.76 3.11 3.09
C HIS A 86 -9.22 4.32 3.87
N GLY A 87 -7.99 4.76 3.59
CA GLY A 87 -7.44 5.97 4.17
C GLY A 87 -8.23 7.22 3.80
N TYR A 88 -8.62 7.37 2.53
CA TYR A 88 -9.46 8.48 2.07
C TYR A 88 -10.80 8.52 2.80
N ASP A 89 -11.50 7.37 2.86
CA ASP A 89 -12.78 7.24 3.55
C ASP A 89 -12.65 7.48 5.07
N SER A 90 -11.44 7.35 5.63
CA SER A 90 -11.12 7.61 7.04
C SER A 90 -10.61 9.04 7.32
N GLY A 91 -10.66 9.92 6.32
CA GLY A 91 -10.21 11.32 6.45
C GLY A 91 -8.69 11.47 6.54
N CYS A 92 -7.92 10.51 6.03
CA CYS A 92 -6.47 10.65 5.97
C CYS A 92 -6.06 11.58 4.82
N GLU A 93 -5.20 12.55 5.12
CA GLU A 93 -4.63 13.45 4.12
C GLU A 93 -3.33 12.89 3.54
N THR A 94 -2.54 12.24 4.39
CA THR A 94 -1.22 11.70 4.05
C THR A 94 -1.19 10.19 4.16
N ALA A 95 -0.63 9.53 3.15
CA ALA A 95 -0.23 8.12 3.19
C ALA A 95 1.28 8.02 3.39
N GLN A 96 1.72 7.14 4.28
CA GLN A 96 3.14 6.93 4.60
C GLN A 96 3.52 5.46 4.47
N LEU A 97 4.72 5.20 3.96
CA LEU A 97 5.33 3.88 3.94
C LEU A 97 6.84 3.98 4.15
N LEU A 98 7.47 2.85 4.51
CA LEU A 98 8.92 2.71 4.52
C LEU A 98 9.36 1.78 3.38
N ALA A 99 10.19 2.29 2.47
CA ALA A 99 10.95 1.46 1.55
C ALA A 99 12.15 0.89 2.29
N ILE A 100 12.00 -0.27 2.93
CA ILE A 100 13.06 -0.92 3.73
C ILE A 100 14.31 -1.16 2.86
N ASN A 101 15.48 -0.92 3.43
CA ASN A 101 16.77 -1.18 2.80
C ASN A 101 17.37 -2.53 3.25
N ASP A 102 16.85 -3.63 2.70
CA ASP A 102 17.45 -4.96 2.89
C ASP A 102 18.73 -5.15 2.03
N SER A 103 18.77 -4.49 0.87
CA SER A 103 19.96 -4.34 0.04
C SER A 103 19.81 -3.14 -0.91
N ASP A 104 20.91 -2.48 -1.27
CA ASP A 104 20.87 -1.26 -2.09
C ASP A 104 20.15 -1.44 -3.43
N LEU A 105 20.31 -2.61 -4.06
CA LEU A 105 19.65 -2.90 -5.33
C LEU A 105 18.13 -3.05 -5.16
N TYR A 106 17.66 -3.75 -4.12
CA TYR A 106 16.23 -3.89 -3.87
C TYR A 106 15.62 -2.57 -3.39
N HIS A 107 16.32 -1.87 -2.53
CA HIS A 107 15.94 -0.57 -1.99
C HIS A 107 15.73 0.47 -3.09
N SER A 108 16.70 0.62 -4.01
CA SER A 108 16.57 1.54 -5.15
C SER A 108 15.41 1.18 -6.08
N LYS A 109 15.11 -0.11 -6.27
CA LYS A 109 13.93 -0.57 -7.03
C LYS A 109 12.63 -0.22 -6.33
N LEU A 110 12.54 -0.38 -5.01
CA LEU A 110 11.38 -0.03 -4.20
C LEU A 110 11.09 1.46 -4.25
N ILE A 111 12.12 2.31 -4.06
CA ILE A 111 11.97 3.77 -4.17
C ILE A 111 11.44 4.13 -5.56
N ARG A 112 12.07 3.66 -6.65
CA ARG A 112 11.61 3.94 -8.02
C ARG A 112 10.18 3.45 -8.26
N PHE A 113 9.81 2.31 -7.70
CA PHE A 113 8.46 1.78 -7.79
C PHE A 113 7.44 2.70 -7.11
N TYR A 114 7.64 3.03 -5.84
CA TYR A 114 6.72 3.88 -5.08
C TYR A 114 6.68 5.33 -5.60
N THR A 115 7.80 5.86 -6.10
CA THR A 115 7.82 7.16 -6.79
C THR A 115 6.91 7.16 -8.01
N ARG A 116 6.97 6.12 -8.86
CA ARG A 116 6.04 5.99 -10.00
C ARG A 116 4.59 5.89 -9.57
N LEU A 117 4.32 5.31 -8.40
CA LEU A 117 2.97 5.25 -7.84
C LEU A 117 2.49 6.61 -7.30
N GLY A 118 3.39 7.52 -6.91
CA GLY A 118 3.06 8.87 -6.46
C GLY A 118 3.60 9.25 -5.09
N PHE A 119 4.35 8.35 -4.44
CA PHE A 119 5.05 8.67 -3.21
C PHE A 119 6.31 9.48 -3.49
N LYS A 120 6.75 10.25 -2.49
CA LYS A 120 7.98 11.04 -2.55
C LYS A 120 8.86 10.66 -1.36
N PRO A 121 10.18 10.46 -1.55
CA PRO A 121 11.08 10.25 -0.42
C PRO A 121 11.09 11.52 0.45
N VAL A 122 10.91 11.35 1.77
CA VAL A 122 10.86 12.47 2.72
C VAL A 122 12.00 12.40 3.73
N TYR A 123 12.38 11.19 4.11
CA TYR A 123 13.40 11.00 5.15
C TYR A 123 14.10 9.67 4.97
N GLU A 124 15.42 9.66 5.11
CA GLU A 124 16.23 8.45 5.14
C GLU A 124 16.42 8.01 6.59
N VAL A 125 15.86 6.87 6.92
CA VAL A 125 15.95 6.23 8.24
C VAL A 125 17.25 5.43 8.29
N THR A 126 18.27 5.99 8.93
CA THR A 126 19.63 5.40 8.97
C THR A 126 19.90 4.58 10.23
N GLY A 127 19.09 4.77 11.28
CA GLY A 127 19.30 4.18 12.61
C GLY A 127 20.33 4.92 13.47
N SER A 128 20.81 6.09 13.03
CA SER A 128 21.89 6.84 13.69
C SER A 128 21.40 8.02 14.53
N SER A 129 20.14 8.44 14.36
CA SER A 129 19.54 9.57 15.07
C SER A 129 18.38 9.14 15.99
N VAL A 130 18.02 9.99 16.97
CA VAL A 130 16.85 9.76 17.83
C VAL A 130 15.54 9.71 17.04
N GLY A 131 15.45 10.47 15.93
CA GLY A 131 14.33 10.40 14.98
C GLY A 131 14.22 9.03 14.32
N ASP A 132 15.35 8.40 13.99
CA ASP A 132 15.39 7.06 13.40
C ASP A 132 14.82 6.00 14.34
N ILE A 133 15.06 6.11 15.65
CA ILE A 133 14.54 5.16 16.65
C ILE A 133 13.01 5.11 16.56
N THR A 134 12.35 6.26 16.46
CA THR A 134 10.88 6.30 16.32
C THR A 134 10.39 5.67 15.02
N HIS A 135 11.11 5.87 13.92
CA HIS A 135 10.76 5.26 12.63
C HIS A 135 11.04 3.74 12.63
N MET A 136 12.13 3.30 13.24
CA MET A 136 12.49 1.90 13.40
C MET A 136 11.54 1.15 14.33
N LEU A 137 11.05 1.78 15.41
CA LEU A 137 10.01 1.19 16.26
C LEU A 137 8.69 1.00 15.50
N VAL A 138 8.44 1.85 14.52
CA VAL A 138 7.18 1.89 13.79
C VAL A 138 7.16 0.91 12.61
N TRP A 139 8.24 0.80 11.86
CA TRP A 139 8.34 -0.06 10.67
C TRP A 139 9.35 -1.21 10.79
N GLY A 140 10.11 -1.29 11.89
CA GLY A 140 11.00 -2.40 12.20
C GLY A 140 12.36 -2.41 11.47
N GLY A 141 12.74 -1.35 10.74
CA GLY A 141 13.99 -1.34 9.98
C GLY A 141 14.46 0.02 9.48
N VAL A 142 15.63 0.01 8.82
CA VAL A 142 16.21 1.16 8.10
C VAL A 142 15.69 1.21 6.67
N GLY A 143 15.68 2.40 6.07
CA GLY A 143 15.16 2.57 4.72
C GLY A 143 14.75 4.00 4.44
N THR A 144 13.93 4.22 3.40
CA THR A 144 13.48 5.56 3.04
C THR A 144 12.00 5.70 3.33
N ARG A 145 11.65 6.60 4.25
CA ARG A 145 10.27 6.99 4.49
C ARG A 145 9.77 7.78 3.29
N MET A 146 8.63 7.36 2.77
CA MET A 146 8.00 8.03 1.65
C MET A 146 6.56 8.40 1.99
N ASP A 147 6.18 9.62 1.60
CA ASP A 147 4.84 10.16 1.85
C ASP A 147 4.15 10.47 0.52
N ALA A 148 2.81 10.48 0.54
CA ALA A 148 1.97 10.91 -0.57
C ALA A 148 0.68 11.56 -0.07
N SER A 149 0.10 12.48 -0.86
CA SER A 149 -1.28 12.91 -0.63
C SER A 149 -2.24 11.78 -1.01
N VAL A 150 -3.12 11.40 -0.07
CA VAL A 150 -4.15 10.37 -0.30
C VAL A 150 -5.07 10.77 -1.44
N GLU A 151 -5.43 12.05 -1.52
CA GLU A 151 -6.28 12.60 -2.58
C GLU A 151 -5.59 12.51 -3.95
N GLU A 152 -4.31 12.90 -4.04
CA GLU A 152 -3.55 12.79 -5.30
C GLU A 152 -3.43 11.33 -5.75
N LEU A 153 -3.22 10.39 -4.82
CA LEU A 153 -3.17 8.96 -5.13
C LEU A 153 -4.53 8.45 -5.63
N MET A 154 -5.63 8.86 -5.00
CA MET A 154 -6.98 8.54 -5.46
C MET A 154 -7.20 9.02 -6.90
N ILE A 155 -6.89 10.29 -7.21
CA ILE A 155 -7.04 10.84 -8.57
C ILE A 155 -6.17 10.07 -9.57
N LYS A 156 -4.90 9.82 -9.22
CA LYS A 156 -3.93 9.16 -10.09
C LYS A 156 -4.31 7.71 -10.38
N TRP A 157 -4.79 6.97 -9.39
CA TRP A 157 -5.05 5.53 -9.51
C TRP A 157 -6.47 5.24 -9.98
N CYS A 158 -7.47 6.07 -9.67
CA CYS A 158 -8.84 5.90 -10.17
C CYS A 158 -8.90 5.78 -11.70
N LYS A 159 -8.05 6.52 -12.43
CA LYS A 159 -7.94 6.42 -13.89
C LYS A 159 -7.62 5.00 -14.40
N ARG A 160 -7.03 4.14 -13.57
CA ARG A 160 -6.69 2.74 -13.92
C ARG A 160 -7.81 1.75 -13.67
N PHE A 161 -8.80 2.09 -12.84
CA PHE A 161 -9.88 1.19 -12.44
C PHE A 161 -11.23 1.57 -13.05
N LYS A 162 -11.36 2.77 -13.62
CA LYS A 162 -12.53 3.14 -14.40
C LYS A 162 -12.66 2.20 -15.60
N LYS A 163 -13.84 1.61 -15.77
CA LYS A 163 -14.20 0.91 -17.00
C LYS A 163 -14.07 1.91 -18.15
N THR A 164 -13.26 1.59 -19.16
CA THR A 164 -13.40 2.24 -20.46
C THR A 164 -14.78 1.84 -20.97
N SER A 165 -15.76 2.74 -20.88
CA SER A 165 -17.02 2.54 -21.55
C SER A 165 -16.69 2.49 -23.04
N LYS A 166 -16.75 1.28 -23.62
CA LYS A 166 -16.82 1.13 -25.07
C LYS A 166 -18.22 1.53 -25.52
#